data_AF-A0A850XDU8-F1
#
_entry.id   AF-A0A850XDU8-F1
#
_cell.length_a   1.000
_cell.length_b   1.000
_cell.length_c   1.000
_cell.angle_alpha   90.00
_cell.angle_beta   90.00
_cell.angle_gamma   90.00
#
_symmetry.space_group_name_H-M   'P 1'
#
loop_
_entity.id
_entity.type
_entity.pdbx_description
1 polymer ?
#
loop_
_entity_poly.entity_id
_entity_poly.type
_entity_poly.pdbx_seq_one_letter_code
_entity_poly.pdbx_strand_id
1 'polypeptide(L)' 'VCGEKQRFEKLMEHFRNEDNNIDFMVACMQFINIVVHSVEDMNFRVHLQYEFTKLGLDEYLDVSVAS' A
#
# COMPACT_ATOMS: atom_id res chain seq x y z
N VAL A 1 18.29 -5.79 -8.51
CA VAL A 1 16.86 -5.39 -8.46
C VAL A 1 16.05 -6.62 -8.05
N CYS A 2 15.16 -6.51 -7.06
CA CYS A 2 14.26 -7.61 -6.68
C CYS A 2 13.40 -7.98 -7.89
N GLY A 3 13.37 -9.25 -8.29
CA GLY A 3 12.55 -9.74 -9.42
C GLY A 3 11.06 -9.81 -9.10
N GLU A 4 10.49 -8.72 -8.58
CA GLU A 4 9.05 -8.60 -8.30
C GLU A 4 8.24 -8.63 -9.60
N LYS A 5 7.04 -9.21 -9.56
CA LYS A 5 6.14 -9.25 -10.72
C LYS A 5 5.43 -7.92 -10.89
N GLN A 6 5.10 -7.27 -9.77
CA GLN A 6 4.49 -5.95 -9.71
C GLN A 6 5.31 -5.07 -8.77
N ARG A 7 5.36 -3.76 -9.05
CA ARG A 7 5.99 -2.82 -8.11
C ARG A 7 5.27 -2.85 -6.77
N PHE A 8 6.02 -2.62 -5.70
CA PHE A 8 5.51 -2.60 -4.32
C PHE A 8 4.98 -3.95 -3.80
N GLU A 9 5.18 -5.05 -4.54
CA GLU A 9 4.73 -6.38 -4.13
C GLU A 9 5.33 -6.80 -2.79
N LYS A 10 6.65 -6.67 -2.60
CA LYS A 10 7.28 -7.00 -1.30
C LYS A 10 6.94 -6.00 -0.21
N LEU A 11 6.73 -4.72 -0.55
CA LEU A 11 6.26 -3.74 0.42
C LEU A 11 4.92 -4.19 1.01
N MET A 12 3.99 -4.58 0.14
CA MET A 12 2.66 -5.06 0.55
C MET A 12 2.71 -6.43 1.25
N GLU A 13 3.65 -7.30 0.89
CA GLU A 13 3.91 -8.55 1.62
C GLU A 13 4.38 -8.27 3.05
N HIS A 14 5.36 -7.39 3.24
CA HIS A 14 5.86 -7.03 4.57
C HIS A 14 4.82 -6.29 5.39
N PHE A 15 4.09 -5.34 4.78
CA PHE A 15 3.09 -4.54 5.46
C PHE A 15 1.92 -5.37 5.98
N ARG A 16 1.40 -6.33 5.19
CA ARG A 16 0.26 -7.17 5.59
C ARG A 16 0.61 -8.27 6.60
N ASN A 17 1.88 -8.65 6.70
CA ASN A 17 2.33 -9.72 7.59
C ASN A 17 2.88 -9.18 8.93
N GLU A 18 2.84 -7.87 9.15
CA GLU A 18 3.33 -7.22 10.37
C GLU A 18 2.15 -6.71 11.21
N ASP A 19 2.02 -7.23 12.43
CA ASP A 19 0.98 -6.84 13.38
C ASP A 19 1.55 -6.25 14.69
N ASN A 20 2.87 -6.37 14.92
CA ASN A 20 3.49 -6.05 16.21
C ASN A 20 4.26 -4.72 16.18
N ASN A 21 4.67 -4.25 15.00
CA ASN A 21 5.43 -3.01 14.85
C ASN A 21 4.55 -1.88 14.29
N ILE A 22 3.87 -1.18 15.19
CA ILE A 22 2.97 -0.07 14.86
C ILE A 22 3.69 1.04 14.11
N ASP A 23 4.92 1.39 14.49
CA ASP A 23 5.68 2.46 13.84
C ASP A 23 5.99 2.11 12.37
N PHE A 24 6.32 0.84 12.10
CA PHE A 24 6.50 0.35 10.74
C PHE A 24 5.20 0.42 9.93
N MET A 25 4.09 -0.03 10.52
CA MET A 25 2.78 0.00 9.85
C MET A 25 2.36 1.43 9.51
N VAL A 26 2.51 2.36 10.46
CA VAL A 26 2.22 3.78 10.27
C VAL A 26 3.11 4.37 9.17
N ALA A 27 4.41 4.07 9.18
CA ALA A 27 5.33 4.55 8.16
C ALA A 27 5.01 3.99 6.77
N CYS A 28 4.64 2.71 6.66
CA CYS A 28 4.22 2.10 5.40
C CYS A 28 2.96 2.76 4.84
N MET A 29 1.95 2.96 5.69
CA MET A 29 0.71 3.62 5.27
C MET A 29 0.95 5.08 4.86
N GLN A 30 1.80 5.81 5.59
CA GLN A 30 2.20 7.17 5.23
C GLN A 30 2.92 7.21 3.87
N PHE A 31 3.84 6.28 3.63
CA PHE A 31 4.53 6.16 2.35
C PHE A 31 3.54 5.93 1.20
N ILE A 32 2.64 4.95 1.34
CA ILE A 32 1.61 4.64 0.33
C ILE A 32 0.74 5.88 0.07
N ASN A 33 0.28 6.55 1.13
CA ASN A 33 -0.51 7.76 1.02
C ASN A 33 0.21 8.87 0.25
N ILE A 34 1.50 9.10 0.52
CA ILE A 34 2.30 10.08 -0.22
C ILE A 34 2.40 9.68 -1.69
N VAL A 35 2.80 8.44 -1.99
CA VAL A 35 2.97 7.97 -3.37
C VAL A 35 1.70 8.15 -4.19
N VAL A 36 0.53 7.78 -3.64
CA VAL A 36 -0.74 7.87 -4.36
C VAL A 36 -1.25 9.30 -4.44
N HIS A 37 -1.14 10.08 -3.37
CA HIS A 37 -1.84 11.37 -3.24
C HIS A 37 -1.00 12.62 -3.51
N SER A 38 0.32 12.50 -3.64
CA SER A 38 1.18 13.64 -3.96
C SER A 38 1.25 13.98 -5.45
N VAL A 39 0.63 13.18 -6.32
CA VAL A 39 0.68 13.40 -7.78
C VAL A 39 -0.37 14.41 -8.23
N GLU A 40 -0.01 15.28 -9.18
CA GLU A 40 -0.90 16.33 -9.69
C GLU A 40 -1.94 15.79 -10.69
N ASP A 41 -1.55 14.83 -11.54
CA ASP A 41 -2.43 14.23 -12.54
C ASP A 41 -3.40 13.25 -11.89
N MET A 42 -4.69 13.56 -12.00
CA MET A 42 -5.77 12.75 -11.39
C MET A 42 -5.91 11.36 -12.03
N ASN A 43 -5.62 11.20 -13.32
CA ASN A 43 -5.62 9.88 -13.95
C ASN A 43 -4.43 9.05 -13.45
N PHE A 44 -3.28 9.68 -13.26
CA PHE A 44 -2.13 9.00 -12.68
C PHE A 44 -2.37 8.61 -11.22
N ARG A 45 -3.01 9.48 -10.44
CA ARG A 45 -3.48 9.16 -9.09
C ARG A 45 -4.37 7.93 -9.07
N VAL A 46 -5.42 7.90 -9.92
CA VAL A 46 -6.34 6.76 -10.02
C VAL A 46 -5.60 5.48 -10.42
N HIS A 47 -4.63 5.58 -11.33
CA HIS A 47 -3.81 4.45 -11.72
C HIS A 47 -2.98 3.89 -10.55
N LEU A 48 -2.29 4.74 -9.79
CA LEU A 48 -1.52 4.33 -8.62
C LEU A 48 -2.41 3.72 -7.53
N GLN A 49 -3.58 4.32 -7.31
CA GLN A 49 -4.56 3.81 -6.36
C GLN A 49 -4.99 2.38 -6.75
N TYR A 50 -5.27 2.14 -8.03
CA TYR A 50 -5.59 0.81 -8.54
C TYR A 50 -4.42 -0.18 -8.48
N GLU A 51 -3.17 0.26 -8.60
CA GLU A 51 -2.00 -0.62 -8.37
C GLU A 51 -2.01 -1.17 -6.94
N PHE A 52 -2.29 -0.35 -5.93
CA PHE A 52 -2.37 -0.81 -4.54
C PHE A 52 -3.63 -1.63 -4.25
N THR A 53 -4.78 -1.30 -4.86
CA THR A 53 -5.98 -2.16 -4.81
C THR A 53 -5.67 -3.57 -5.33
N LYS A 54 -4.96 -3.68 -6.48
CA LYS A 54 -4.55 -4.99 -7.03
C LYS A 54 -3.60 -5.79 -6.13
N LEU A 55 -2.85 -5.11 -5.27
CA LEU A 55 -1.98 -5.76 -4.29
C LEU A 55 -2.72 -6.13 -3.00
N GLY A 56 -4.01 -5.81 -2.89
CA GLY A 56 -4.88 -6.19 -1.78
C GLY A 56 -4.84 -5.22 -0.60
N LEU A 57 -4.54 -3.94 -0.85
CA LEU A 57 -4.50 -2.93 0.22
C LEU A 57 -5.91 -2.66 0.80
N ASP A 58 -6.92 -2.54 -0.06
CA ASP A 58 -8.27 -2.20 0.35
C ASP A 58 -8.87 -3.31 1.25
N GLU A 59 -8.71 -4.58 0.86
CA GLU A 59 -9.18 -5.72 1.66
C GLU A 59 -8.47 -5.81 3.01
N TYR A 60 -7.18 -5.48 3.07
CA TYR A 60 -6.42 -5.48 4.32
C TYR A 60 -6.91 -4.39 5.29
N LEU A 61 -7.17 -3.19 4.77
CA LEU A 61 -7.67 -2.07 5.58
C LEU A 61 -9.10 -2.32 6.06
N ASP A 62 -9.96 -2.91 5.23
CA ASP A 62 -11.34 -3.25 5.62
C ASP A 62 -11.37 -4.25 6.79
N VAL A 63 -10.51 -5.28 6.76
CA VAL A 63 -10.38 -6.25 7.88
C VAL A 63 -9.91 -5.55 9.16
N SER A 64 -9.01 -4.58 9.03
CA SER A 64 -8.45 -3.84 10.17
C SER A 64 -9.46 -2.89 10.82
N VAL A 65 -10.42 -2.36 10.05
CA VAL A 65 -11.50 -1.50 10.57
C VAL A 65 -12.66 -2.33 11.15
N ALA A 66 -12.84 -3.57 10.68
CA ALA A 66 -13.88 -4.47 11.14
C ALA A 66 -13.54 -5.24 12.44
N SER A 67 -12.29 -5.20 12.89
CA SER A 67 -11.76 -5.88 14.10
C SER A 67 -11.70 -4.94 15.30
#